data_AF-A7MMD3-F1
#
_entry.id   AF-A7MMD3-F1
#
_cell.length_a   1.000
_cell.length_b   1.000
_cell.length_c   1.000
_cell.angle_alpha   90.00
_cell.angle_beta   90.00
_cell.angle_gamma   90.00
#
_symmetry.space_group_name_H-M   'P 1'
#
loop_
_entity.id
_entity.type
_entity.pdbx_description
1 polymer ?
#
loop_
_entity_poly.entity_id
_entity_poly.type
_entity_poly.pdbx_seq_one_letter_code
_entity_poly.pdbx_strand_id
1 'polypeptide(L)'
;MDVHHQPALVRDEALYRRAVKLVEAVQEKLNARKERDVFIHHVIYAQCAMMDDAVLNSASSEDNYVWLRNPLQALFIGQMRAGEVMPERTRALLREAAPDPRLLVLYQRLYGMGYSQRWMEISPDHAFRENTAELTESLNTLVPAGEQPLSAALVVERHPTIRGRLLRSRMVHITLAFLLTAGLIALLQSSLQHLLQSALPG
;
A
#
# COMPACT_ATOMS: atom_id res chain seq x y z
N MET A 1 10.28 12.70 0.26
CA MET A 1 9.58 11.53 -0.30
C MET A 1 10.59 10.56 -0.91
N ASP A 2 11.69 10.31 -0.18
CA ASP A 2 12.86 9.54 -0.61
C ASP A 2 12.94 8.18 0.12
N VAL A 3 12.10 8.00 1.16
CA VAL A 3 12.09 6.84 2.06
C VAL A 3 11.75 5.54 1.34
N HIS A 4 10.83 5.57 0.37
CA HIS A 4 10.44 4.40 -0.40
C HIS A 4 11.48 3.98 -1.45
N HIS A 5 12.39 4.88 -1.85
CA HIS A 5 13.34 4.67 -2.93
C HIS A 5 14.79 4.52 -2.44
N GLN A 6 15.03 4.68 -1.13
CA GLN A 6 16.36 4.56 -0.52
C GLN A 6 16.39 3.43 0.51
N PRO A 7 16.70 2.19 0.10
CA PRO A 7 16.85 1.07 1.04
C PRO A 7 17.98 1.29 2.06
N ALA A 8 18.99 2.12 1.72
CA ALA A 8 20.10 2.49 2.60
C ALA A 8 19.79 3.63 3.59
N LEU A 9 18.54 4.11 3.66
CA LEU A 9 18.17 5.18 4.57
C LEU A 9 18.39 4.75 6.03
N VAL A 10 19.27 5.48 6.73
CA VAL A 10 19.49 5.31 8.17
C VAL A 10 18.30 5.91 8.93
N ARG A 11 17.60 5.08 9.69
CA ARG A 11 16.37 5.43 10.43
C ARG A 11 16.65 5.70 11.91
N ASP A 12 17.56 6.63 12.11
CA ASP A 12 18.06 7.02 13.43
C ASP A 12 17.25 8.17 14.05
N GLU A 13 17.67 8.56 15.26
CA GLU A 13 17.15 9.72 15.98
C GLU A 13 17.27 11.03 15.15
N ALA A 14 18.27 11.13 14.26
CA ALA A 14 18.42 12.31 13.42
C ALA A 14 17.31 12.39 12.36
N LEU A 15 16.95 11.27 11.72
CA LEU A 15 15.81 11.22 10.80
C LEU A 15 14.50 11.55 11.51
N TYR A 16 14.27 10.93 12.68
CA TYR A 16 13.08 11.19 13.48
C TYR A 16 12.99 12.67 13.90
N ARG A 17 14.07 13.26 14.42
CA ARG A 17 14.09 14.70 14.77
C ARG A 17 13.87 15.61 13.57
N ARG A 18 14.40 15.27 12.40
CA ARG A 18 14.10 16.03 11.16
C ARG A 18 12.61 15.97 10.85
N ALA A 19 12.00 14.80 11.00
CA ALA A 19 10.57 14.62 10.77
C ALA A 19 9.71 15.45 11.74
N VAL A 20 10.04 15.43 13.04
CA VAL A 20 9.40 16.28 14.06
C VAL A 20 9.48 17.76 13.67
N LYS A 21 10.69 18.26 13.33
CA LYS A 21 10.88 19.65 12.90
C LYS A 21 10.08 20.03 11.66
N LEU A 22 9.88 19.11 10.72
CA LEU A 22 9.06 19.36 9.54
C LEU A 22 7.59 19.54 9.90
N VAL A 23 7.07 18.78 10.87
CA VAL A 23 5.70 18.93 11.35
C VAL A 23 5.54 20.23 12.13
N GLU A 24 6.45 20.54 13.04
CA GLU A 24 6.48 21.80 13.80
C GLU A 24 6.50 23.01 12.85
N ALA A 25 7.39 23.01 11.86
CA ALA A 25 7.50 24.11 10.90
C ALA A 25 6.23 24.30 10.05
N VAL A 26 5.52 23.22 9.70
CA VAL A 26 4.23 23.32 9.01
C VAL A 26 3.17 23.90 9.94
N GLN A 27 3.10 23.42 11.18
CA GLN A 27 2.13 23.91 12.17
C GLN A 27 2.34 25.39 12.47
N GLU A 28 3.59 25.81 12.73
CA GLU A 28 3.96 27.21 12.95
C GLU A 28 3.57 28.11 11.77
N LYS A 29 3.85 27.68 10.54
CA LYS A 29 3.50 28.44 9.34
C LYS A 29 1.99 28.61 9.18
N LEU A 30 1.20 27.56 9.42
CA LEU A 30 -0.25 27.64 9.33
C LEU A 30 -0.84 28.52 10.44
N ASN A 31 -0.30 28.43 11.66
CA ASN A 31 -0.65 29.30 12.79
C ASN A 31 -0.32 30.77 12.49
N ALA A 32 0.86 31.06 11.94
CA ALA A 32 1.26 32.41 11.57
C ALA A 32 0.36 33.02 10.48
N ARG A 33 -0.20 32.18 9.61
CA ARG A 33 -1.20 32.56 8.59
C ARG A 33 -2.62 32.67 9.17
N LYS A 34 -2.81 32.39 10.47
CA LYS A 34 -4.11 32.37 11.16
C LYS A 34 -5.12 31.46 10.47
N GLU A 35 -4.64 30.31 9.97
CA GLU A 35 -5.53 29.28 9.45
C GLU A 35 -6.43 28.74 10.57
N ARG A 36 -7.60 28.21 10.20
CA ARG A 36 -8.53 27.63 11.17
C ARG A 36 -7.92 26.38 11.81
N ASP A 37 -8.15 26.18 13.12
CA ASP A 37 -7.66 25.01 13.86
C ASP A 37 -8.05 23.69 13.21
N VAL A 38 -9.28 23.59 12.68
CA VAL A 38 -9.77 22.41 11.97
C VAL A 38 -8.93 22.14 10.71
N PHE A 39 -8.58 23.17 9.95
CA PHE A 39 -7.74 23.05 8.76
C PHE A 39 -6.31 22.61 9.13
N ILE A 40 -5.72 23.25 10.15
CA ILE A 40 -4.41 22.89 10.69
C ILE A 40 -4.40 21.41 11.10
N HIS A 41 -5.43 20.98 11.83
CA HIS A 41 -5.55 19.62 12.30
C HIS A 41 -5.65 18.61 11.14
N HIS A 42 -6.35 18.92 10.05
CA HIS A 42 -6.35 18.09 8.85
C HIS A 42 -4.94 17.94 8.25
N VAL A 43 -4.23 19.07 8.08
CA VAL A 43 -2.89 19.07 7.48
C VAL A 43 -1.89 18.30 8.35
N ILE A 44 -1.84 18.58 9.65
CA ILE A 44 -0.89 17.93 10.57
C ILE A 44 -1.18 16.43 10.69
N TYR A 45 -2.46 16.03 10.76
CA TYR A 45 -2.78 14.60 10.82
C TYR A 45 -2.40 13.89 9.52
N ALA A 46 -2.72 14.46 8.35
CA ALA A 46 -2.32 13.88 7.07
C ALA A 46 -0.80 13.77 6.91
N GLN A 47 -0.05 14.80 7.33
CA GLN A 47 1.41 14.80 7.28
C GLN A 47 2.01 13.73 8.20
N CYS A 48 1.56 13.65 9.45
CA CYS A 48 2.02 12.63 10.40
C CYS A 48 1.70 11.22 9.90
N ALA A 49 0.47 10.99 9.45
CA ALA A 49 0.03 9.71 8.93
C ALA A 49 0.87 9.25 7.72
N MET A 50 1.13 10.15 6.77
CA MET A 50 1.95 9.85 5.60
C MET A 50 3.39 9.49 5.97
N MET A 51 3.99 10.25 6.89
CA MET A 51 5.38 10.05 7.29
C MET A 51 5.56 8.77 8.13
N ASP A 52 4.62 8.51 9.03
CA ASP A 52 4.56 7.25 9.79
C ASP A 52 4.39 6.05 8.85
N ASP A 53 3.42 6.12 7.93
CA ASP A 53 3.18 5.07 6.93
C ASP A 53 4.46 4.81 6.11
N ALA A 54 5.09 5.86 5.57
CA ALA A 54 6.28 5.71 4.74
C ALA A 54 7.46 5.05 5.47
N VAL A 55 7.70 5.42 6.74
CA VAL A 55 8.83 4.87 7.51
C VAL A 55 8.53 3.47 8.02
N LEU A 56 7.38 3.29 8.69
CA LEU A 56 7.01 2.03 9.31
C LEU A 56 6.77 0.92 8.27
N ASN A 57 6.30 1.27 7.08
CA ASN A 57 6.05 0.32 5.99
C ASN A 57 7.19 0.21 4.97
N SER A 58 8.39 0.73 5.25
CA SER A 58 9.55 0.58 4.35
C SER A 58 10.70 -0.27 4.92
N ALA A 59 10.67 -0.65 6.19
CA ALA A 59 11.73 -1.45 6.83
C ALA A 59 11.19 -2.33 7.96
N SER A 60 12.07 -3.16 8.53
CA SER A 60 11.75 -4.02 9.67
C SER A 60 11.46 -3.21 10.94
N SER A 61 10.86 -3.85 11.94
CA SER A 61 10.65 -3.22 13.25
C SER A 61 11.96 -2.90 13.97
N GLU A 62 13.02 -3.71 13.74
CA GLU A 62 14.34 -3.50 14.32
C GLU A 62 14.97 -2.21 13.77
N ASP A 63 14.84 -1.96 12.46
CA ASP A 63 15.33 -0.73 11.83
C ASP A 63 14.48 0.50 12.22
N ASN A 64 13.22 0.29 12.56
CA ASN A 64 12.25 1.34 12.88
C ASN A 64 12.12 1.66 14.38
N TYR A 65 13.01 1.13 15.24
CA TYR A 65 12.85 1.19 16.70
C TYR A 65 12.62 2.60 17.26
N VAL A 66 13.32 3.62 16.72
CA VAL A 66 13.14 5.02 17.12
C VAL A 66 11.72 5.49 16.84
N TRP A 67 11.23 5.20 15.64
CA TRP A 67 9.93 5.63 15.17
C TRP A 67 8.79 4.90 15.88
N LEU A 68 8.97 3.60 16.16
CA LEU A 68 7.99 2.78 16.88
C LEU A 68 7.80 3.22 18.33
N ARG A 69 8.81 3.82 18.96
CA ARG A 69 8.71 4.28 20.35
C ARG A 69 7.70 5.41 20.51
N ASN A 70 7.62 6.33 19.54
CA ASN A 70 6.68 7.44 19.57
C ASN A 70 6.39 7.95 18.14
N PRO A 71 5.52 7.28 17.37
CA PRO A 71 5.17 7.71 16.02
C PRO A 71 4.63 9.14 15.99
N LEU A 72 4.75 9.83 14.85
CA LEU A 72 4.37 11.25 14.75
C LEU A 72 2.87 11.46 15.00
N GLN A 73 2.02 10.51 14.60
CA GLN A 73 0.60 10.51 14.96
C GLN A 73 0.39 10.49 16.48
N ALA A 74 1.15 9.68 17.22
CA ALA A 74 1.06 9.66 18.67
C ALA A 74 1.54 10.97 19.28
N LEU A 75 2.66 11.51 18.79
CA LEU A 75 3.26 12.75 19.28
C LEU A 75 2.39 14.00 19.04
N PHE A 76 1.88 14.19 17.82
CA PHE A 76 1.20 15.43 17.42
C PHE A 76 -0.32 15.36 17.47
N ILE A 77 -0.91 14.16 17.29
CA ILE A 77 -2.37 13.97 17.22
C ILE A 77 -2.88 13.29 18.49
N GLY A 78 -2.05 12.55 19.21
CA GLY A 78 -2.44 11.80 20.41
C GLY A 78 -3.22 10.52 20.12
N GLN A 79 -3.31 10.10 18.85
CA GLN A 79 -3.99 8.87 18.44
C GLN A 79 -3.34 8.28 17.19
N MET A 80 -3.35 6.96 17.08
CA MET A 80 -2.82 6.21 15.93
C MET A 80 -3.96 5.57 15.14
N ARG A 81 -4.87 6.39 14.62
CA ARG A 81 -6.09 5.94 13.92
C ARG A 81 -6.23 6.52 12.51
N ALA A 82 -5.14 6.98 11.89
CA ALA A 82 -5.24 7.58 10.56
C ALA A 82 -5.81 6.62 9.51
N GLY A 83 -5.60 5.31 9.67
CA GLY A 83 -6.18 4.30 8.76
C GLY A 83 -7.71 4.34 8.69
N GLU A 84 -8.36 4.67 9.81
CA GLU A 84 -9.81 4.83 9.90
C GLU A 84 -10.24 6.28 9.61
N VAL A 85 -9.52 7.25 10.19
CA VAL A 85 -9.93 8.65 10.17
C VAL A 85 -9.79 9.29 8.79
N MET A 86 -8.74 8.97 8.02
CA MET A 86 -8.53 9.58 6.70
C MET A 86 -9.66 9.27 5.71
N PRO A 87 -10.08 8.00 5.50
CA PRO A 87 -11.20 7.71 4.61
C PRO A 87 -12.53 8.27 5.14
N GLU A 88 -12.76 8.30 6.46
CA GLU A 88 -13.96 8.92 7.05
C GLU A 88 -14.02 10.42 6.76
N ARG A 89 -12.94 11.16 7.00
CA ARG A 89 -12.87 12.60 6.74
C ARG A 89 -12.96 12.92 5.26
N THR A 90 -12.33 12.11 4.41
CA THR A 90 -12.43 12.26 2.95
C THR A 90 -13.87 12.10 2.50
N ARG A 91 -14.56 11.06 3.00
CA ARG A 91 -15.98 10.83 2.70
C ARG A 91 -16.89 11.95 3.21
N ALA A 92 -16.62 12.47 4.40
CA ALA A 92 -17.36 13.60 4.95
C ALA A 92 -17.19 14.84 4.06
N LEU A 93 -15.94 15.17 3.70
CA LEU A 93 -15.60 16.31 2.84
C LEU A 93 -16.28 16.21 1.47
N LEU A 94 -16.28 15.03 0.84
CA LEU A 94 -16.92 14.81 -0.47
C LEU A 94 -18.45 14.95 -0.44
N ARG A 95 -19.09 14.89 0.74
CA ARG A 95 -20.54 15.09 0.91
C ARG A 95 -20.91 16.54 1.20
N GLU A 96 -19.94 17.40 1.49
CA GLU A 96 -20.22 18.82 1.73
C GLU A 96 -20.71 19.50 0.44
N ALA A 97 -21.70 20.37 0.55
CA ALA A 97 -22.21 21.12 -0.62
C ALA A 97 -21.16 22.10 -1.19
N ALA A 98 -20.26 22.59 -0.33
CA ALA A 98 -19.19 23.52 -0.68
C ALA A 98 -17.91 23.18 0.10
N PRO A 99 -17.18 22.11 -0.27
CA PRO A 99 -15.99 21.67 0.43
C PRO A 99 -14.84 22.66 0.29
N ASP A 100 -13.96 22.75 1.30
CA ASP A 100 -12.73 23.53 1.19
C ASP A 100 -11.80 22.89 0.13
N PRO A 101 -11.53 23.58 -1.01
CA PRO A 101 -10.77 23.00 -2.11
C PRO A 101 -9.34 22.63 -1.70
N ARG A 102 -8.77 23.29 -0.68
CA ARG A 102 -7.44 22.97 -0.17
C ARG A 102 -7.41 21.60 0.51
N LEU A 103 -8.50 21.20 1.17
CA LEU A 103 -8.63 19.89 1.78
C LEU A 103 -8.84 18.80 0.73
N LEU A 104 -9.56 19.08 -0.36
CA LEU A 104 -9.67 18.16 -1.49
C LEU A 104 -8.28 17.88 -2.07
N VAL A 105 -7.49 18.93 -2.30
CA VAL A 105 -6.09 18.80 -2.74
C VAL A 105 -5.27 18.01 -1.71
N LEU A 106 -5.37 18.33 -0.42
CA LEU A 106 -4.63 17.64 0.64
C LEU A 106 -4.86 16.12 0.58
N TYR A 107 -6.12 15.68 0.55
CA TYR A 107 -6.46 14.26 0.53
C TYR A 107 -6.12 13.59 -0.79
N GLN A 108 -6.34 14.27 -1.94
CA GLN A 108 -5.90 13.77 -3.24
C GLN A 108 -4.39 13.49 -3.23
N ARG A 109 -3.60 14.45 -2.72
CA ARG A 109 -2.14 14.33 -2.66
C ARG A 109 -1.70 13.26 -1.67
N LEU A 110 -2.36 13.13 -0.53
CA LEU A 110 -2.10 12.07 0.45
C LEU A 110 -2.21 10.68 -0.19
N TYR A 111 -3.33 10.39 -0.86
CA TYR A 111 -3.53 9.10 -1.52
C TYR A 111 -2.64 8.92 -2.76
N GLY A 112 -2.43 9.99 -3.53
CA GLY A 112 -1.53 9.99 -4.70
C GLY A 112 -0.06 9.72 -4.34
N MET A 113 0.37 10.08 -3.13
CA MET A 113 1.71 9.76 -2.61
C MET A 113 1.82 8.33 -2.06
N GLY A 114 0.76 7.53 -2.13
CA GLY A 114 0.78 6.12 -1.77
C GLY A 114 0.41 5.81 -0.32
N TYR A 115 -0.13 6.77 0.42
CA TYR A 115 -0.60 6.53 1.79
C TYR A 115 -1.58 5.35 1.84
N SER A 116 -1.35 4.42 2.77
CA SER A 116 -2.18 3.23 3.00
C SER A 116 -2.17 2.21 1.84
N GLN A 117 -1.41 2.40 0.76
CA GLN A 117 -1.37 1.45 -0.37
C GLN A 117 -0.93 0.06 0.06
N ARG A 118 0.14 -0.04 0.85
CA ARG A 118 0.60 -1.34 1.38
C ARG A 118 -0.47 -2.02 2.23
N TRP A 119 -1.20 -1.25 3.05
CA TRP A 119 -2.30 -1.78 3.86
C TRP A 119 -3.46 -2.27 2.98
N MET A 120 -3.83 -1.50 1.97
CA MET A 120 -4.83 -1.89 0.98
C MET A 120 -4.43 -3.18 0.26
N GLU A 121 -3.16 -3.35 -0.11
CA GLU A 121 -2.65 -4.54 -0.79
C GLU A 121 -2.76 -5.82 0.03
N ILE A 122 -2.45 -5.74 1.34
CA ILE A 122 -2.42 -6.91 2.23
C ILE A 122 -3.75 -7.15 2.96
N SER A 123 -4.65 -6.17 2.99
CA SER A 123 -5.93 -6.30 3.69
C SER A 123 -6.82 -7.36 3.03
N PRO A 124 -7.40 -8.30 3.79
CA PRO A 124 -8.37 -9.27 3.29
C PRO A 124 -9.76 -8.64 3.07
N ASP A 125 -9.99 -7.42 3.58
CA ASP A 125 -11.26 -6.70 3.43
C ASP A 125 -11.35 -6.03 2.05
N HIS A 126 -12.10 -6.67 1.14
CA HIS A 126 -12.35 -6.15 -0.19
C HIS A 126 -13.12 -4.82 -0.16
N ALA A 127 -14.06 -4.66 0.76
CA ALA A 127 -14.90 -3.47 0.84
C ALA A 127 -14.05 -2.25 1.22
N PHE A 128 -13.09 -2.39 2.13
CA PHE A 128 -12.16 -1.31 2.48
C PHE A 128 -11.36 -0.81 1.26
N ARG A 129 -10.87 -1.75 0.42
CA ARG A 129 -10.08 -1.44 -0.78
C ARG A 129 -10.91 -0.68 -1.82
N GLU A 130 -12.09 -1.20 -2.13
CA GLU A 130 -13.01 -0.62 -3.11
C GLU A 130 -13.47 0.77 -2.69
N ASN A 131 -13.87 0.93 -1.41
CA ASN A 131 -14.23 2.23 -0.84
C ASN A 131 -13.10 3.27 -0.97
N THR A 132 -11.85 2.89 -0.70
CA THR A 132 -10.73 3.83 -0.77
C THR A 132 -10.39 4.21 -2.22
N ALA A 133 -10.57 3.26 -3.16
CA ALA A 133 -10.43 3.52 -4.59
C ALA A 133 -11.49 4.51 -5.09
N GLU A 134 -12.76 4.33 -4.71
CA GLU A 134 -13.86 5.25 -5.05
C GLU A 134 -13.63 6.67 -4.50
N LEU A 135 -13.14 6.79 -3.26
CA LEU A 135 -12.77 8.08 -2.68
C LEU A 135 -11.67 8.76 -3.48
N THR A 136 -10.65 8.00 -3.89
CA THR A 136 -9.54 8.51 -4.70
C THR A 136 -10.00 8.96 -6.08
N GLU A 137 -10.87 8.19 -6.73
CA GLU A 137 -11.47 8.56 -8.01
C GLU A 137 -12.31 9.84 -7.88
N SER A 138 -13.15 9.93 -6.85
CA SER A 138 -13.96 11.12 -6.57
C SER A 138 -13.10 12.37 -6.32
N LEU A 139 -11.96 12.23 -5.62
CA LEU A 139 -11.02 13.32 -5.45
C LEU A 139 -10.37 13.74 -6.77
N ASN A 140 -10.05 12.79 -7.65
CA ASN A 140 -9.45 13.06 -8.95
C ASN A 140 -10.39 13.74 -9.94
N THR A 141 -11.72 13.54 -9.82
CA THR A 141 -12.69 14.27 -10.64
C THR A 141 -12.87 15.72 -10.19
N LEU A 142 -12.74 15.99 -8.89
CA LEU A 142 -12.96 17.31 -8.31
C LEU A 142 -11.70 18.18 -8.28
N VAL A 143 -10.51 17.58 -8.21
CA VAL A 143 -9.25 18.31 -8.18
C VAL A 143 -8.65 18.31 -9.59
N PRO A 144 -8.54 19.47 -10.26
CA PRO A 144 -7.96 19.52 -11.59
C PRO A 144 -6.53 18.97 -11.60
N ALA A 145 -6.15 18.33 -12.71
CA ALA A 145 -4.76 17.94 -12.93
C ALA A 145 -3.89 19.19 -12.82
N GLY A 146 -3.04 19.24 -11.78
CA GLY A 146 -2.12 20.35 -11.62
C GLY A 146 -1.17 20.45 -12.81
N GLU A 147 -0.56 21.62 -13.02
CA GLU A 147 0.40 21.86 -14.11
C GLU A 147 1.60 20.90 -14.08
N GLN A 148 1.90 20.32 -12.92
CA GLN A 148 2.81 19.19 -12.78
C GLN A 148 2.04 17.89 -12.50
N PRO A 149 2.18 16.87 -13.37
CA PRO A 149 1.58 15.57 -13.11
C PRO A 149 2.18 14.98 -11.83
N LEU A 150 1.30 14.46 -10.96
CA LEU A 150 1.63 13.86 -9.65
C LEU A 150 2.65 12.72 -9.74
N SER A 151 2.62 12.05 -10.87
CA SER A 151 3.60 11.07 -11.30
C SER A 151 3.78 11.34 -12.79
N ALA A 152 5.03 11.40 -13.28
CA ALA A 152 5.25 11.20 -14.72
C ALA A 152 4.46 9.95 -15.12
N ALA A 153 3.75 9.98 -16.25
CA ALA A 153 3.10 8.80 -16.80
C ALA A 153 4.18 7.73 -16.97
N LEU A 154 4.34 6.89 -15.96
CA LEU A 154 5.28 5.80 -15.98
C LEU A 154 4.61 4.80 -16.91
N VAL A 155 5.12 4.74 -18.14
CA VAL A 155 4.91 3.58 -18.98
C VAL A 155 5.55 2.44 -18.21
N VAL A 156 4.75 1.80 -17.35
CA VAL A 156 5.12 0.54 -16.74
C VAL A 156 5.07 -0.45 -17.89
N GLU A 157 6.21 -0.71 -18.51
CA GLU A 157 6.43 -1.98 -19.17
C GLU A 157 6.31 -3.05 -18.09
N ARG A 158 5.06 -3.47 -17.83
CA ARG A 158 4.86 -4.80 -17.29
C ARG A 158 5.43 -5.72 -18.35
N HIS A 159 6.65 -6.19 -18.17
CA HIS A 159 7.05 -7.43 -18.79
C HIS A 159 6.30 -8.53 -18.04
N PRO A 160 5.19 -9.09 -18.56
CA PRO A 160 4.69 -10.33 -18.02
C PRO A 160 5.80 -11.34 -18.22
N THR A 161 6.49 -11.71 -17.14
CA THR A 161 7.38 -12.86 -17.22
C THR A 161 6.49 -14.04 -17.58
N ILE A 162 6.73 -14.62 -18.76
CA ILE A 162 5.92 -15.74 -19.30
C ILE A 162 5.81 -16.87 -18.26
N ARG A 163 6.87 -17.04 -17.44
CA ARG A 163 6.89 -17.95 -16.27
C ARG A 163 5.78 -17.67 -15.24
N GLY A 164 5.54 -16.41 -14.87
CA GLY A 164 4.51 -16.05 -13.89
C GLY A 164 3.08 -16.28 -14.40
N ARG A 165 2.86 -16.15 -15.72
CA ARG A 165 1.55 -16.42 -16.36
C ARG A 165 1.27 -17.91 -16.51
N LEU A 166 2.30 -18.73 -16.80
CA LEU A 166 2.16 -20.19 -16.84
C LEU A 166 1.89 -20.78 -15.45
N LEU A 167 2.63 -20.35 -14.42
CA LEU A 167 2.47 -20.85 -13.05
C LEU A 167 1.10 -20.53 -12.44
N ARG A 168 0.43 -19.47 -12.91
CA ARG A 168 -0.92 -19.07 -12.45
C ARG A 168 -2.05 -19.62 -13.33
N SER A 169 -1.74 -20.30 -14.44
CA SER A 169 -2.74 -20.83 -15.36
C SER A 169 -3.31 -22.16 -14.86
N ARG A 170 -4.63 -22.19 -14.58
CA ARG A 170 -5.34 -23.40 -14.14
C ARG A 170 -5.22 -24.54 -15.16
N MET A 171 -5.10 -24.24 -16.45
CA MET A 171 -4.95 -25.23 -17.52
C MET A 171 -3.59 -25.95 -17.46
N VAL A 172 -2.52 -25.26 -17.08
CA VAL A 172 -1.18 -25.86 -16.93
C VAL A 172 -1.16 -26.86 -15.77
N HIS A 173 -1.84 -26.53 -14.68
CA HIS A 173 -1.99 -27.45 -13.55
C HIS A 173 -2.83 -28.67 -13.92
N ILE A 174 -3.89 -28.50 -14.72
CA ILE A 174 -4.73 -29.62 -15.19
C ILE A 174 -3.93 -30.55 -16.12
N THR A 175 -3.18 -30.00 -17.08
CA THR A 175 -2.38 -30.82 -18.00
C THR A 175 -1.24 -31.53 -17.28
N LEU A 176 -0.56 -30.87 -16.34
CA LEU A 176 0.48 -31.47 -15.52
C LEU A 176 -0.06 -32.60 -14.64
N ALA A 177 -1.22 -32.38 -13.99
CA ALA A 177 -1.87 -33.41 -13.20
C ALA A 177 -2.25 -34.63 -14.06
N PHE A 178 -2.78 -34.41 -15.26
CA PHE A 178 -3.13 -35.48 -16.19
C PHE A 178 -1.89 -36.28 -16.67
N LEU A 179 -0.79 -35.61 -16.97
CA LEU A 179 0.45 -36.29 -17.37
C LEU A 179 1.05 -37.11 -16.22
N LEU A 180 1.04 -36.57 -14.99
CA LEU A 180 1.50 -37.29 -13.81
C LEU A 180 0.66 -38.53 -13.53
N THR A 181 -0.66 -38.43 -13.62
CA THR A 181 -1.54 -39.58 -13.38
C THR A 181 -1.40 -40.63 -14.47
N ALA A 182 -1.34 -40.24 -15.75
CA ALA A 182 -1.12 -41.18 -16.85
C ALA A 182 0.25 -41.90 -16.73
N GLY A 183 1.30 -41.16 -16.37
CA GLY A 183 2.63 -41.73 -16.14
C GLY A 183 2.64 -42.71 -14.97
N LEU A 184 1.98 -42.38 -13.86
CA LEU A 184 1.85 -43.27 -12.70
C LEU A 184 1.10 -44.56 -13.07
N ILE A 185 0.02 -44.46 -13.83
CA ILE A 185 -0.76 -45.61 -14.31
C ILE A 185 0.10 -46.51 -15.19
N ALA A 186 0.81 -45.95 -16.16
CA ALA A 186 1.67 -46.72 -17.06
C ALA A 186 2.80 -47.44 -16.30
N LEU A 187 3.44 -46.75 -15.36
CA LEU A 187 4.50 -47.33 -14.53
C LEU A 187 3.96 -48.47 -13.67
N LEU A 188 2.83 -48.24 -13.00
CA LEU A 188 2.17 -49.26 -12.17
C LEU A 188 1.77 -50.48 -13.01
N GLN A 189 1.24 -50.26 -14.22
CA GLN A 189 0.86 -51.33 -15.13
C GLN A 189 2.07 -52.12 -15.63
N SER A 190 3.18 -51.46 -15.97
CA SER A 190 4.43 -52.15 -16.35
C SER A 190 5.01 -52.96 -15.18
N SER A 191 4.97 -52.42 -13.96
CA SER A 191 5.42 -53.12 -12.77
C SER A 191 4.54 -54.35 -12.49
N LEU A 192 3.23 -54.22 -12.66
CA LEU A 192 2.29 -55.31 -12.46
C LEU A 192 2.48 -56.41 -13.50
N GLN A 193 2.70 -56.05 -14.77
CA GLN A 193 3.03 -57.01 -15.83
C GLN A 193 4.34 -57.76 -15.54
N HIS A 194 5.38 -57.04 -15.11
CA HIS A 194 6.66 -57.65 -14.74
C HIS A 194 6.51 -58.61 -13.54
N LEU A 195 5.73 -58.22 -12.53
CA LEU A 195 5.44 -59.06 -11.37
C LEU A 195 4.65 -60.31 -11.76
N LEU A 196 3.62 -60.18 -12.59
CA LEU A 196 2.83 -61.32 -13.08
C LEU A 196 3.69 -62.31 -13.89
N GLN A 197 4.56 -61.82 -14.77
CA GLN A 197 5.49 -62.65 -15.54
C GLN A 197 6.52 -63.37 -14.65
N SER A 198 6.94 -62.72 -13.55
CA SER A 198 7.86 -63.34 -12.58
C SER A 198 7.18 -64.33 -11.61
N ALA A 199 5.88 -64.18 -11.36
CA ALA A 199 5.13 -64.98 -10.38
C ALA A 199 4.39 -66.18 -10.98
N LEU A 200 4.17 -66.19 -12.30
CA LEU A 200 3.65 -67.33 -13.05
C LEU A 200 4.72 -67.84 -14.01
N PRO A 201 5.65 -68.72 -13.57
CA PRO A 201 6.37 -69.55 -14.51
C PRO A 201 5.34 -70.48 -15.17
N GLY A 202 5.43 -70.64 -16.49
CA GLY A 202 4.67 -71.67 -17.20
C GLY A 202 4.92 -73.06 -16.63
#